data_AF-A0AAD1EFG2-F1
#
_entry.id   AF-A0AAD1EFG2-F1
#
_cell.length_a   1.000
_cell.length_b   1.000
_cell.length_c   1.000
_cell.angle_alpha   90.00
_cell.angle_beta   90.00
_cell.angle_gamma   90.00
#
_symmetry.space_group_name_H-M   'P 1'
#
loop_
_entity.id
_entity.type
_entity.pdbx_description
1 polymer ?
#
loop_
_entity_poly.entity_id
_entity_poly.type
_entity_poly.pdbx_seq_one_letter_code
_entity_poly.pdbx_strand_id
1 'polypeptide(L)'
;MKTLILAVLAVGLASPAFAQSPSCTAQATEKKLAGAAKTSFVTKCEKDAGAACDKQAADKKLAGAAKTSFTTKCVKDAVGT
;
A
#
# COMPACT_ATOMS: atom_id res chain seq x y z
N MET A 1 26.88 40.20 -4.69
CA MET A 1 26.73 39.97 -6.14
C MET A 1 27.30 38.60 -6.46
N LYS A 2 26.49 37.73 -7.10
CA LYS A 2 26.76 36.33 -7.53
C LYS A 2 26.99 35.38 -6.34
N THR A 3 26.07 34.49 -5.95
CA THR A 3 25.00 33.80 -6.67
C THR A 3 23.97 33.30 -5.66
N LEU A 4 22.76 33.86 -5.73
CA LEU A 4 21.53 33.20 -5.30
C LEU A 4 21.13 32.24 -6.42
N ILE A 5 20.83 30.99 -6.07
CA ILE A 5 19.85 30.03 -6.64
C ILE A 5 20.09 28.76 -5.80
N LEU A 6 19.42 28.59 -4.66
CA LEU A 6 18.16 27.85 -4.56
C LEU A 6 18.18 26.59 -5.46
N ALA A 7 19.11 25.68 -5.16
CA ALA A 7 18.98 24.29 -5.55
C ALA A 7 17.83 23.69 -4.73
N VAL A 8 16.64 23.78 -5.32
CA VAL A 8 15.50 22.92 -5.08
C VAL A 8 16.00 21.47 -4.97
N LEU A 9 16.25 21.01 -3.74
CA LEU A 9 16.25 19.59 -3.43
C LEU A 9 14.79 19.20 -3.16
N ALA A 10 13.97 19.34 -4.20
CA ALA A 10 12.75 18.57 -4.33
C ALA A 10 13.15 17.12 -4.64
N VAL A 11 13.77 16.45 -3.67
CA VAL A 11 13.59 15.00 -3.56
C VAL A 11 12.25 14.84 -2.87
N GLY A 12 11.20 15.16 -3.64
CA GLY A 12 9.92 14.51 -3.42
C GLY A 12 10.25 13.03 -3.42
N LEU A 13 10.10 12.40 -2.27
CA LEU A 13 9.83 10.99 -2.19
C LEU A 13 8.58 10.80 -3.05
N ALA A 14 8.78 10.66 -4.35
CA ALA A 14 8.02 9.78 -5.21
C ALA A 14 8.23 8.40 -4.58
N SER A 15 7.56 8.21 -3.43
CA SER A 15 6.96 6.94 -3.09
C SER A 15 6.38 6.46 -4.40
N PRO A 16 6.71 5.25 -4.88
CA PRO A 16 5.98 4.71 -6.00
C PRO A 16 4.53 4.95 -5.67
N ALA A 17 3.87 5.78 -6.50
CA ALA A 17 2.44 5.77 -6.55
C ALA A 17 2.15 4.28 -6.67
N PHE A 18 1.64 3.68 -5.59
CA PHE A 18 0.93 2.44 -5.70
C PHE A 18 -0.09 2.81 -6.76
N ALA A 19 0.16 2.37 -7.99
CA ALA A 19 -0.81 2.40 -9.06
C ALA A 19 -2.11 2.03 -8.36
N GLN A 20 -3.08 2.94 -8.37
CA GLN A 20 -4.26 2.90 -7.52
C GLN A 20 -5.04 1.63 -7.84
N SER A 21 -4.53 0.53 -7.32
CA SER A 21 -5.14 -0.77 -7.38
C SER A 21 -6.31 -0.58 -6.46
N PRO A 22 -7.55 -0.70 -6.97
CA PRO A 22 -8.71 -0.52 -6.14
C PRO A 22 -8.53 -1.38 -4.89
N SER A 23 -8.83 -0.81 -3.73
CA SER A 23 -8.71 -1.54 -2.47
C SER A 23 -9.52 -2.83 -2.52
N CYS A 24 -9.22 -3.82 -1.67
CA CYS A 24 -9.97 -5.07 -1.61
C CYS A 24 -11.49 -4.85 -1.57
N THR A 25 -11.92 -3.81 -0.85
CA THR A 25 -13.32 -3.39 -0.76
C THR A 25 -13.83 -2.76 -2.07
N ALA A 26 -13.04 -1.93 -2.73
CA ALA A 26 -13.38 -1.34 -4.03
C ALA A 26 -13.46 -2.42 -5.12
N GLN A 27 -12.49 -3.33 -5.20
CA GLN A 27 -12.50 -4.47 -6.12
C GLN A 27 -13.74 -5.35 -5.92
N ALA A 28 -14.08 -5.66 -4.66
CA ALA A 28 -15.28 -6.44 -4.38
C ALA A 28 -16.56 -5.73 -4.86
N THR A 29 -16.60 -4.40 -4.75
CA THR A 29 -17.73 -3.57 -5.18
C THR A 29 -17.82 -3.47 -6.71
N GLU A 30 -16.69 -3.28 -7.40
CA GLU A 30 -16.60 -3.27 -8.87
C GLU A 30 -17.00 -4.63 -9.46
N LYS A 31 -16.62 -5.73 -8.79
CA LYS A 31 -17.04 -7.09 -9.11
C LYS A 31 -18.51 -7.38 -8.73
N LYS A 32 -19.22 -6.41 -8.14
CA LYS A 32 -20.59 -6.53 -7.63
C LYS A 32 -20.79 -7.71 -6.66
N LEU A 33 -19.74 -8.05 -5.91
CA LEU A 33 -19.82 -9.09 -4.89
C LEU A 33 -20.62 -8.57 -3.70
N ALA A 34 -21.59 -9.37 -3.23
CA ALA A 34 -22.42 -9.07 -2.08
C ALA A 34 -22.45 -10.26 -1.10
N GLY A 35 -22.85 -9.99 0.14
CA GLY A 35 -22.98 -11.02 1.18
C GLY A 35 -21.70 -11.83 1.40
N ALA A 36 -21.84 -13.15 1.52
CA ALA A 36 -20.73 -14.06 1.79
C ALA A 36 -19.64 -14.04 0.71
N ALA A 37 -19.99 -13.75 -0.55
CA ALA A 37 -19.02 -13.67 -1.65
C ALA A 37 -18.11 -12.44 -1.51
N LYS A 38 -18.68 -11.30 -1.10
CA LYS A 38 -17.90 -10.09 -0.77
C LYS A 38 -16.93 -10.38 0.36
N THR A 39 -17.42 -10.95 1.46
CA THR A 39 -16.59 -11.26 2.63
C THR A 39 -15.47 -12.22 2.29
N SER A 40 -15.77 -13.31 1.57
CA SER A 40 -14.75 -14.28 1.15
C SER A 40 -13.68 -13.66 0.26
N PHE A 41 -14.08 -12.77 -0.66
CA PHE A 41 -13.15 -12.06 -1.52
C PHE A 41 -12.27 -11.09 -0.72
N VAL A 42 -12.87 -10.27 0.14
CA VAL A 42 -12.11 -9.31 0.96
C VAL A 42 -11.15 -10.05 1.89
N THR A 43 -11.59 -11.12 2.56
CA THR A 43 -10.72 -11.95 3.41
C THR A 43 -9.58 -12.59 2.63
N LYS A 44 -9.83 -13.07 1.41
CA LYS A 44 -8.78 -13.59 0.53
C LYS A 44 -7.79 -12.49 0.15
N CYS A 45 -8.29 -11.32 -0.22
CA CYS A 45 -7.51 -10.16 -0.61
C CYS A 45 -6.68 -9.59 0.56
N GLU A 46 -7.20 -9.57 1.78
CA GLU A 46 -6.47 -9.23 3.00
C GLU A 46 -5.24 -10.11 3.19
N LYS A 47 -5.39 -11.42 2.98
CA LYS A 47 -4.26 -12.36 3.10
C LYS A 47 -3.23 -12.17 1.99
N ASP A 48 -3.68 -11.94 0.77
CA ASP A 48 -2.80 -11.68 -0.37
C ASP A 48 -2.04 -10.36 -0.18
N ALA A 49 -2.74 -9.30 0.25
CA ALA A 49 -2.15 -8.03 0.63
C ALA A 49 -1.12 -8.21 1.74
N GLY A 50 -1.41 -9.02 2.77
CA GLY A 50 -0.44 -9.35 3.81
C GLY A 50 0.87 -9.92 3.26
N ALA A 51 0.79 -10.90 2.36
CA ALA A 51 1.96 -11.51 1.73
C ALA A 51 2.70 -10.52 0.80
N ALA A 52 1.98 -9.75 0.01
CA ALA A 52 2.54 -8.73 -0.88
C ALA A 52 3.25 -7.63 -0.09
N CYS A 53 2.62 -7.13 0.99
CA CYS A 53 3.18 -6.12 1.88
C CYS A 53 4.41 -6.65 2.63
N ASP A 54 4.43 -7.92 3.06
CA ASP A 54 5.61 -8.52 3.69
C ASP A 54 6.78 -8.61 2.70
N LYS A 55 6.51 -9.03 1.46
CA LYS A 55 7.49 -9.04 0.38
C LYS A 55 8.02 -7.63 0.06
N GLN A 56 7.15 -6.63 0.03
CA GLN A 56 7.56 -5.23 -0.16
C GLN A 56 8.40 -4.72 1.01
N ALA A 57 8.05 -5.10 2.24
CA ALA A 57 8.83 -4.75 3.41
C ALA A 57 10.23 -5.40 3.35
N ALA A 58 10.31 -6.67 2.93
CA ALA A 58 11.55 -7.40 2.75
C ALA A 58 12.42 -6.82 1.62
N ASP A 59 11.82 -6.45 0.49
CA ASP A 59 12.49 -5.76 -0.63
C ASP A 59 13.08 -4.41 -0.18
N LYS A 60 12.33 -3.68 0.65
CA LYS A 60 12.79 -2.45 1.31
C LYS A 60 13.74 -2.70 2.48
N LYS A 61 14.09 -3.95 2.77
CA LYS A 61 14.95 -4.38 3.89
C LYS A 61 14.48 -3.85 5.25
N LEU A 62 13.18 -3.67 5.42
CA LEU A 62 12.58 -3.27 6.69
C LEU A 62 12.60 -4.46 7.65
N ALA A 63 13.03 -4.22 8.89
CA ALA A 63 13.08 -5.21 9.95
C ALA A 63 12.49 -4.66 11.25
N GLY A 64 12.14 -5.55 12.17
CA GLY A 64 11.62 -5.19 13.49
C GLY A 64 10.37 -4.30 13.41
N ALA A 65 10.33 -3.26 14.25
CA ALA A 65 9.19 -2.34 14.32
C ALA A 65 8.88 -1.64 13.00
N ALA A 66 9.89 -1.31 12.18
CA ALA A 66 9.69 -0.66 10.88
C ALA A 66 8.96 -1.59 9.89
N LYS A 67 9.30 -2.88 9.88
CA LYS A 67 8.60 -3.91 9.08
C LYS A 67 7.14 -4.01 9.50
N THR A 68 6.88 -4.09 10.80
CA THR A 68 5.52 -4.22 11.35
C THR A 68 4.67 -3.00 10.98
N SER A 69 5.16 -1.79 11.26
CA SER A 69 4.44 -0.55 10.95
C SER A 69 4.15 -0.40 9.46
N PHE A 70 5.12 -0.76 8.59
CA PHE A 70 4.92 -0.74 7.15
C PHE A 70 3.88 -1.77 6.72
N THR A 71 3.99 -3.01 7.18
CA THR A 71 3.08 -4.09 6.77
C THR A 71 1.67 -3.82 7.25
N THR A 72 1.48 -3.38 8.50
CA THR A 72 0.17 -2.99 9.04
C THR A 72 -0.45 -1.87 8.22
N LYS A 73 0.32 -0.84 7.87
CA LYS A 73 -0.18 0.28 7.08
C LYS A 73 -0.52 -0.15 5.64
N CYS A 74 0.41 -0.86 4.99
CA CYS A 74 0.24 -1.38 3.64
C CYS A 74 -0.99 -2.29 3.51
N VAL A 75 -1.23 -3.18 4.47
CA VAL A 75 -2.43 -4.04 4.47
C VAL A 75 -3.68 -3.19 4.63
N LYS A 76 -3.70 -2.23 5.58
CA LYS A 76 -4.87 -1.35 5.77
C LYS A 76 -5.19 -0.53 4.53
N ASP A 77 -4.16 0.03 3.88
CA ASP A 77 -4.29 0.76 2.60
C ASP A 77 -4.79 -0.16 1.47
N ALA A 78 -4.27 -1.38 1.36
CA ALA A 78 -4.70 -2.35 0.37
C ALA A 78 -6.16 -2.80 0.56
N VAL A 79 -6.65 -2.86 1.81
CA VAL A 79 -8.01 -3.30 2.12
C VAL A 79 -9.03 -2.15 1.98
N GLY A 80 -8.59 -0.92 2.24
CA GLY A 80 -9.38 0.30 2.09
C GLY A 80 -10.39 0.50 3.22
N THR A 81 -9.97 0.24 4.46
CA THR A 81 -10.73 0.43 5.71
C THR A 81 -10.17 1.56 6.56
#